data_AF-A0A534V6E3-F1
#
_entry.id   AF-A0A534V6E3-F1
#
_cell.length_a   1.000
_cell.length_b   1.000
_cell.length_c   1.000
_cell.angle_alpha   90.00
_cell.angle_beta   90.00
_cell.angle_gamma   90.00
#
_symmetry.space_group_name_H-M   'P 1'
#
loop_
_entity.id
_entity.type
_entity.pdbx_description
1 polymer ?
#
loop_
_entity_poly.entity_id
_entity_poly.type
_entity_poly.pdbx_seq_one_letter_code
_entity_poly.pdbx_strand_id
1 'polypeptide(L)'
;MNIIDQFLGQDSANLLQFMKYAIAGCIATATHIIIFHLVAWKIFYALQADDWFVRVFKVPIHELDDAARSRNSMLGNGAAFIISNFVAYLINIYWVFVPGRYHWIIEIGLFYFVSGVAVAIGTSIMGVLIRRFGMLTTYAFGSNLIAGLMINYAMRKFFIFNG
;
A
#
# COMPACT_ATOMS: atom_id res chain seq x y z
N MET A 1 15.44 4.83 28.66
CA MET A 1 15.07 3.76 27.71
C MET A 1 15.96 3.91 26.48
N ASN A 2 16.71 2.88 26.09
CA ASN A 2 17.64 2.98 24.96
C ASN A 2 16.87 3.13 23.63
N ILE A 3 17.50 3.72 22.62
CA ILE A 3 16.90 3.93 21.28
C ILE A 3 16.48 2.58 20.67
N ILE A 4 17.23 1.51 20.94
CA ILE A 4 16.93 0.15 20.48
C ILE A 4 15.61 -0.36 21.09
N ASP A 5 15.39 -0.13 22.38
CA ASP A 5 14.16 -0.54 23.07
C ASP A 5 12.95 0.25 22.55
N GLN A 6 13.12 1.55 22.26
CA GLN A 6 12.08 2.35 21.61
C GLN A 6 11.82 1.92 20.17
N PHE A 7 12.82 1.39 19.46
CA PHE A 7 12.64 0.90 18.09
C PHE A 7 11.95 -0.47 18.04
N LEU A 8 12.19 -1.33 19.04
CA LEU A 8 11.57 -2.64 19.16
C LEU A 8 10.18 -2.60 19.83
N GLY A 9 9.97 -1.69 20.79
CA GLY A 9 8.71 -1.52 21.51
C GLY A 9 7.71 -0.61 20.80
N GLN A 10 6.43 -0.71 21.14
CA GLN A 10 5.37 0.15 20.55
C GLN A 10 5.38 1.58 21.12
N ASP A 11 6.00 1.76 22.28
CA ASP A 11 6.08 3.03 23.01
C ASP A 11 7.31 3.84 22.55
N SER A 12 7.15 4.55 21.43
CA SER A 12 8.24 5.24 20.74
C SER A 12 7.91 6.71 20.48
N ALA A 13 8.91 7.58 20.56
CA ALA A 13 8.74 9.00 20.27
C ALA A 13 8.15 9.21 18.86
N ASN A 14 7.34 10.27 18.67
CA ASN A 14 6.57 10.53 17.45
C ASN A 14 7.36 10.33 16.13
N LEU A 15 8.63 10.76 16.09
CA LEU A 15 9.49 10.61 14.92
C LEU A 15 9.85 9.14 14.64
N LEU A 16 10.20 8.37 15.67
CA LEU A 16 10.51 6.95 15.52
C LEU A 16 9.28 6.15 15.09
N GLN A 17 8.12 6.48 15.64
CA GLN A 17 6.84 5.87 15.24
C GLN A 17 6.53 6.14 13.75
N PHE A 18 6.76 7.37 13.28
CA PHE A 18 6.64 7.72 11.86
C PHE A 18 7.62 6.94 10.98
N MET A 19 8.86 6.76 11.42
CA MET A 19 9.85 5.96 10.68
C MET A 19 9.43 4.49 10.59
N LYS A 20 8.97 3.87 11.68
CA LYS A 20 8.43 2.49 11.65
C LYS A 20 7.24 2.39 10.73
N TYR A 21 6.36 3.39 10.75
CA TYR A 21 5.22 3.47 9.86
C TYR A 21 5.64 3.52 8.39
N ALA A 22 6.62 4.35 8.05
CA ALA A 22 7.16 4.43 6.70
C ALA A 22 7.77 3.08 6.25
N ILE A 23 8.53 2.41 7.12
CA ILE A 23 9.09 1.08 6.85
C ILE A 23 7.97 0.04 6.64
N ALA A 24 6.95 0.04 7.50
CA ALA A 24 5.78 -0.82 7.35
C ALA A 24 5.07 -0.58 6.02
N GLY A 25 4.97 0.69 5.59
CA GLY A 25 4.48 1.08 4.28
C GLY A 25 5.29 0.48 3.13
N CYS A 26 6.62 0.59 3.18
CA CYS A 26 7.51 -0.02 2.18
C CYS A 26 7.34 -1.55 2.09
N ILE A 27 7.24 -2.24 3.24
CA ILE A 27 6.99 -3.69 3.29
C ILE A 27 5.64 -4.03 2.68
N ALA A 28 4.60 -3.25 2.97
CA ALA A 28 3.27 -3.43 2.40
C ALA A 28 3.28 -3.22 0.88
N THR A 29 3.99 -2.20 0.37
CA THR A 29 4.16 -1.96 -1.06
C THR A 29 4.91 -3.10 -1.75
N ALA A 30 6.01 -3.59 -1.16
CA ALA A 30 6.73 -4.75 -1.68
C ALA A 30 5.82 -5.99 -1.74
N THR A 31 5.04 -6.22 -0.68
CA THR A 31 4.04 -7.30 -0.62
C THR A 31 3.00 -7.13 -1.73
N HIS A 32 2.49 -5.91 -1.93
CA HIS A 32 1.53 -5.62 -3.00
C HIS A 32 2.11 -5.99 -4.37
N ILE A 33 3.33 -5.55 -4.67
CA ILE A 33 3.98 -5.82 -5.95
C ILE A 33 4.13 -7.33 -6.17
N ILE A 34 4.61 -8.06 -5.16
CA ILE A 34 4.80 -9.51 -5.25
C ILE A 34 3.46 -10.22 -5.49
N ILE A 35 2.45 -9.92 -4.66
CA ILE A 35 1.13 -10.55 -4.76
C ILE A 35 0.46 -10.21 -6.09
N PHE A 36 0.55 -8.97 -6.54
CA PHE A 36 0.01 -8.55 -7.84
C PHE A 36 0.61 -9.37 -8.98
N HIS A 37 1.93 -9.49 -9.06
CA HIS A 37 2.59 -10.26 -10.13
C HIS A 37 2.28 -11.76 -10.04
N LEU A 38 2.19 -12.33 -8.83
CA LEU A 38 1.83 -13.75 -8.64
C LEU A 38 0.39 -14.03 -9.08
N VAL A 39 -0.55 -13.17 -8.68
CA VAL A 39 -1.98 -13.30 -9.01
C VAL A 39 -2.22 -13.02 -10.50
N ALA A 40 -1.55 -12.01 -11.06
CA ALA A 40 -1.56 -11.71 -12.49
C ALA A 40 -0.95 -12.85 -13.33
N TRP A 41 0.04 -13.58 -12.80
CA TRP A 41 0.61 -14.74 -13.49
C TRP A 41 -0.27 -16.00 -13.40
N LYS A 42 -0.69 -16.39 -12.20
CA LYS A 42 -1.27 -17.72 -11.93
C LYS A 42 -2.79 -17.77 -11.97
N ILE A 43 -3.47 -16.66 -11.70
CA ILE A 43 -4.92 -16.65 -11.48
C ILE A 43 -5.64 -15.94 -12.63
N PHE A 44 -5.26 -14.69 -12.90
CA PHE A 44 -5.97 -13.86 -13.87
C PHE A 44 -5.25 -13.70 -15.23
N TYR A 45 -4.05 -14.24 -15.38
CA TYR A 45 -3.29 -14.20 -16.65
C TYR A 45 -3.20 -12.80 -17.28
N ALA A 46 -2.82 -11.80 -16.49
CA ALA A 46 -2.80 -10.39 -16.91
C ALA A 46 -1.41 -9.87 -17.34
N LEU A 47 -0.38 -10.72 -17.34
CA LEU A 47 1.00 -10.34 -17.68
C LEU A 47 1.26 -10.38 -19.19
N GLN A 48 2.14 -9.49 -19.67
CA GLN A 48 2.62 -9.42 -21.04
C GLN A 48 4.08 -9.88 -21.18
N ALA A 49 4.51 -10.15 -22.41
CA ALA A 49 5.87 -10.61 -22.72
C ALA A 49 6.97 -9.58 -22.43
N ASP A 50 6.61 -8.31 -22.46
CA ASP A 50 7.51 -7.20 -22.18
C ASP A 50 7.59 -6.82 -20.70
N ASP A 51 6.72 -7.36 -19.85
CA ASP A 51 6.79 -7.13 -18.41
C ASP A 51 8.12 -7.60 -17.82
N TRP A 52 8.73 -6.76 -16.98
CA TRP A 52 10.03 -7.04 -16.35
C TRP A 52 10.02 -8.40 -15.61
N PHE A 53 8.91 -8.72 -14.94
CA PHE A 53 8.74 -9.98 -14.21
C PHE A 53 8.79 -11.18 -15.15
N VAL A 54 8.14 -11.07 -16.31
CA VAL A 54 8.13 -12.13 -17.32
C VAL A 54 9.50 -12.28 -17.99
N ARG A 55 10.18 -11.16 -18.27
CA ARG A 55 11.55 -11.17 -18.82
C ARG A 55 12.56 -11.81 -17.87
N VAL A 56 12.45 -11.54 -16.58
CA VAL A 56 13.36 -12.06 -15.54
C VAL A 56 13.08 -13.54 -15.27
N PHE A 57 11.82 -13.93 -15.08
CA PHE A 57 11.45 -15.29 -14.65
C PHE A 57 11.09 -16.24 -15.81
N LYS A 58 11.05 -15.75 -17.05
CA LYS A 58 10.72 -16.50 -18.29
C LYS A 58 9.45 -17.37 -18.14
N VAL A 59 8.45 -16.81 -17.48
CA VAL A 59 7.20 -17.51 -17.17
C VAL A 59 6.30 -17.62 -18.41
N PRO A 60 5.53 -18.72 -18.55
CA PRO A 60 4.62 -18.90 -19.69
C PRO A 60 3.49 -17.86 -19.65
N ILE A 61 3.16 -17.32 -20.81
CA ILE A 61 2.22 -16.21 -20.99
C ILE A 61 1.04 -16.70 -21.81
N HIS A 62 -0.16 -16.20 -21.48
CA HIS A 62 -1.34 -16.38 -22.30
C HIS A 62 -1.61 -15.08 -23.03
N GLU A 63 -1.69 -15.13 -24.36
CA GLU A 63 -2.12 -13.97 -25.14
C GLU A 63 -3.63 -13.78 -24.91
N LEU A 64 -3.96 -12.68 -24.25
CA LEU A 64 -5.33 -12.21 -24.05
C LEU A 64 -5.50 -10.87 -24.76
N ASP A 65 -6.72 -10.63 -25.22
CA ASP A 65 -7.12 -9.31 -25.71
C ASP A 65 -6.90 -8.22 -24.64
N ASP A 66 -6.58 -7.01 -25.09
CA ASP A 66 -6.20 -5.88 -24.23
C ASP A 66 -7.33 -5.52 -23.24
N ALA A 67 -8.59 -5.64 -23.66
CA ALA A 67 -9.74 -5.38 -22.79
C ALA A 67 -9.87 -6.43 -21.67
N ALA A 68 -9.63 -7.70 -21.99
CA ALA A 68 -9.62 -8.78 -21.01
C ALA A 68 -8.44 -8.64 -20.04
N ARG A 69 -7.25 -8.29 -20.54
CA ARG A 69 -6.06 -8.04 -19.72
C ARG A 69 -6.27 -6.89 -18.74
N SER A 70 -6.85 -5.78 -19.20
CA SER A 70 -7.15 -4.62 -18.37
C SER A 70 -8.09 -4.97 -17.21
N ARG A 71 -9.18 -5.71 -17.47
CA ARG A 71 -10.09 -6.14 -16.41
C ARG A 71 -9.42 -7.09 -15.42
N ASN A 72 -8.61 -8.02 -15.92
CA ASN A 72 -7.90 -9.00 -15.12
C ASN A 72 -6.81 -8.35 -14.25
N SER A 73 -6.13 -7.32 -14.75
CA SER A 73 -5.16 -6.54 -13.96
C SER A 73 -5.84 -5.70 -12.89
N MET A 74 -7.04 -5.13 -13.15
CA MET A 74 -7.83 -4.46 -12.11
C MET A 74 -8.24 -5.40 -10.98
N LEU A 75 -8.68 -6.63 -11.31
CA LEU A 75 -9.00 -7.66 -10.30
C LEU A 75 -7.75 -8.09 -9.52
N GLY A 76 -6.62 -8.30 -10.19
CA GLY A 76 -5.35 -8.61 -9.55
C GLY A 76 -4.86 -7.51 -8.62
N ASN A 77 -5.04 -6.25 -9.00
CA ASN A 77 -4.70 -5.10 -8.17
C ASN A 77 -5.60 -5.02 -6.93
N GLY A 78 -6.90 -5.27 -7.07
CA GLY A 78 -7.82 -5.37 -5.94
C GLY A 78 -7.43 -6.47 -4.95
N ALA A 79 -7.10 -7.67 -5.43
CA ALA A 79 -6.63 -8.76 -4.58
C ALA A 79 -5.32 -8.41 -3.85
N ALA A 80 -4.36 -7.82 -4.58
CA ALA A 80 -3.10 -7.36 -4.01
C ALA A 80 -3.30 -6.24 -2.98
N PHE A 81 -4.24 -5.32 -3.23
CA PHE A 81 -4.62 -4.27 -2.29
C PHE A 81 -5.15 -4.85 -0.98
N ILE A 82 -6.03 -5.86 -1.03
CA ILE A 82 -6.56 -6.50 0.18
C ILE A 82 -5.42 -7.17 0.96
N ILE A 83 -4.63 -8.02 0.33
CA ILE A 83 -3.58 -8.78 1.01
C ILE A 83 -2.50 -7.85 1.58
N SER A 84 -2.05 -6.86 0.81
CA SER A 84 -1.06 -5.89 1.28
C SER A 84 -1.57 -5.01 2.42
N ASN A 85 -2.84 -4.59 2.39
CA ASN A 85 -3.44 -3.85 3.51
C ASN A 85 -3.56 -4.71 4.76
N PHE A 86 -3.86 -6.01 4.61
CA PHE A 86 -3.86 -6.91 5.75
C PHE A 86 -2.47 -7.05 6.37
N VAL A 87 -1.42 -7.27 5.57
CA VAL A 87 -0.03 -7.31 6.06
C VAL A 87 0.35 -5.98 6.71
N ALA A 88 -0.01 -4.85 6.09
CA ALA A 88 0.20 -3.53 6.67
C ALA A 88 -0.48 -3.41 8.04
N TYR A 89 -1.73 -3.85 8.16
CA TYR A 89 -2.48 -3.84 9.41
C TYR A 89 -1.76 -4.64 10.50
N LEU A 90 -1.33 -5.88 10.20
CA LEU A 90 -0.57 -6.72 11.14
C LEU A 90 0.70 -6.01 11.63
N ILE A 91 1.50 -5.46 10.71
CA ILE A 91 2.72 -4.73 11.11
C ILE A 91 2.36 -3.49 11.95
N ASN A 92 1.28 -2.80 11.62
CA ASN A 92 0.84 -1.61 12.36
C ASN A 92 0.44 -1.96 13.79
N ILE A 93 -0.34 -3.01 14.02
CA ILE A 93 -0.78 -3.41 15.37
C ILE A 93 0.32 -4.07 16.21
N TYR A 94 1.27 -4.78 15.58
CA TYR A 94 2.31 -5.50 16.32
C TYR A 94 3.54 -4.64 16.57
N TRP A 95 3.86 -3.68 15.69
CA TRP A 95 5.15 -2.97 15.73
C TRP A 95 5.05 -1.44 15.78
N VAL A 96 4.01 -0.83 15.20
CA VAL A 96 3.95 0.63 15.02
C VAL A 96 3.06 1.34 16.04
N PHE A 97 1.89 0.78 16.32
CA PHE A 97 0.84 1.40 17.13
C PHE A 97 0.38 0.44 18.24
N VAL A 98 -0.14 1.01 19.32
CA VAL A 98 -0.76 0.23 20.40
C VAL A 98 -2.23 -0.03 20.04
N PRO A 99 -2.65 -1.30 19.86
CA PRO A 99 -4.03 -1.65 19.56
C PRO A 99 -4.93 -1.48 20.80
N GLY A 100 -6.25 -1.49 20.60
CA GLY A 100 -7.22 -1.52 21.71
C GLY A 100 -8.03 -0.24 21.91
N ARG A 101 -8.06 0.65 20.91
CA ARG A 101 -9.00 1.79 20.89
C ARG A 101 -10.41 1.35 20.53
N TYR A 102 -10.53 0.36 19.64
CA TYR A 102 -11.80 -0.21 19.21
C TYR A 102 -11.74 -1.75 19.22
N HIS A 103 -12.88 -2.40 19.05
CA HIS A 103 -12.93 -3.84 18.78
C HIS A 103 -12.21 -4.14 17.45
N TRP A 104 -11.45 -5.24 17.38
CA TRP A 104 -10.55 -5.56 16.26
C TRP A 104 -11.22 -5.51 14.87
N ILE A 105 -12.50 -5.85 14.76
CA ILE A 105 -13.27 -5.75 13.50
C ILE A 105 -13.39 -4.30 13.02
N ILE A 106 -13.64 -3.37 13.95
CA ILE A 106 -13.78 -1.94 13.65
C ILE A 106 -12.42 -1.36 13.26
N GLU A 107 -11.34 -1.77 13.94
CA GLU A 107 -9.98 -1.34 13.58
C GLU A 107 -9.63 -1.75 12.15
N ILE A 108 -9.88 -3.01 11.78
CA ILE A 108 -9.66 -3.49 10.40
C ILE A 108 -10.55 -2.73 9.42
N GLY A 109 -11.84 -2.57 9.71
CA GLY A 109 -12.77 -1.84 8.84
C GLY A 109 -12.33 -0.39 8.59
N LEU A 110 -11.97 0.33 9.65
CA LEU A 110 -11.43 1.70 9.57
C LEU A 110 -10.11 1.74 8.82
N PHE A 111 -9.22 0.77 9.03
CA PHE A 111 -7.94 0.69 8.34
C PHE A 111 -8.12 0.57 6.82
N TYR A 112 -9.00 -0.32 6.37
CA TYR A 112 -9.31 -0.48 4.95
C TYR A 112 -10.01 0.75 4.37
N PHE A 113 -10.97 1.31 5.11
CA PHE A 113 -11.69 2.50 4.68
C PHE A 113 -10.76 3.70 4.49
N VAL A 114 -9.93 4.00 5.48
CA VAL A 114 -8.93 5.08 5.41
C VAL A 114 -7.94 4.84 4.28
N SER A 115 -7.46 3.60 4.11
CA SER A 115 -6.51 3.27 3.04
C SER A 115 -7.14 3.44 1.66
N GLY A 116 -8.41 3.06 1.48
CA GLY A 116 -9.15 3.28 0.25
C GLY A 116 -9.37 4.76 -0.06
N VAL A 117 -9.77 5.55 0.94
CA VAL A 117 -9.93 7.00 0.81
C VAL A 117 -8.60 7.68 0.47
N ALA A 118 -7.51 7.28 1.12
CA ALA A 118 -6.18 7.81 0.84
C ALA A 118 -5.72 7.52 -0.60
N VAL A 119 -5.98 6.32 -1.12
CA VAL A 119 -5.71 5.98 -2.52
C VAL A 119 -6.55 6.82 -3.48
N ALA A 120 -7.83 7.01 -3.19
CA ALA A 120 -8.72 7.83 -4.01
C ALA A 120 -8.26 9.31 -4.06
N ILE A 121 -7.94 9.88 -2.89
CA ILE A 121 -7.43 11.25 -2.78
C ILE A 121 -6.08 11.37 -3.50
N GLY A 122 -5.15 10.46 -3.22
CA GLY A 122 -3.82 10.45 -3.81
C GLY A 122 -3.85 10.34 -5.34
N THR A 123 -4.70 9.45 -5.88
CA THR A 123 -4.93 9.32 -7.33
C THR A 123 -5.52 10.59 -7.93
N SER A 124 -6.44 11.23 -7.22
CA SER A 124 -7.04 12.50 -7.65
C SER A 124 -6.00 13.63 -7.69
N ILE A 125 -5.14 13.73 -6.66
CA ILE A 125 -4.02 14.68 -6.61
C ILE A 125 -3.09 14.44 -7.79
N MET A 126 -2.69 13.19 -8.04
CA MET A 126 -1.85 12.82 -9.18
C MET A 126 -2.49 13.27 -10.51
N GLY A 127 -3.78 12.99 -10.70
CA GLY A 127 -4.52 13.39 -11.90
C GLY A 127 -4.57 14.91 -12.09
N VAL A 128 -4.77 15.68 -11.02
CA VAL A 128 -4.77 17.15 -11.05
C VAL A 128 -3.38 17.71 -11.34
N LEU A 129 -2.33 17.18 -10.72
CA LEU A 129 -0.94 17.62 -10.94
C LEU A 129 -0.51 17.40 -12.40
N ILE A 130 -0.85 16.25 -12.97
CA ILE A 130 -0.52 15.92 -14.36
C ILE A 130 -1.33 16.81 -15.32
N ARG A 131 -2.65 16.88 -15.16
CA ARG A 131 -3.53 17.59 -16.11
C ARG A 131 -3.41 19.11 -16.06
N ARG A 132 -3.14 19.69 -14.88
CA ARG A 132 -3.18 21.15 -14.68
C ARG A 132 -1.81 21.81 -14.67
N PHE A 133 -0.76 21.09 -14.25
CA PHE A 133 0.59 21.64 -14.13
C PHE A 133 1.58 21.05 -15.13
N GLY A 134 1.17 20.06 -15.96
CA GLY A 134 2.07 19.40 -16.91
C GLY A 134 3.27 18.72 -16.24
N MET A 135 3.14 18.41 -14.94
CA MET A 135 4.25 17.91 -14.13
C MET A 135 4.65 16.52 -14.60
N LEU A 136 5.97 16.27 -14.68
CA LEU A 136 6.51 14.94 -14.96
C LEU A 136 5.87 13.90 -14.03
N THR A 137 5.47 12.77 -14.61
CA THR A 137 4.76 11.67 -13.93
C THR A 137 5.50 11.19 -12.68
N THR A 138 6.83 11.24 -12.68
CA THR A 138 7.69 10.90 -11.55
C THR A 138 7.43 11.79 -10.32
N TYR A 139 7.34 13.10 -10.49
CA TYR A 139 7.11 14.04 -9.37
C TYR A 139 5.66 13.99 -8.89
N ALA A 140 4.70 13.82 -9.81
CA ALA A 140 3.30 13.64 -9.45
C ALA A 140 3.07 12.33 -8.67
N PHE A 141 3.77 11.26 -9.06
CA PHE A 141 3.74 9.98 -8.35
C PHE A 141 4.38 10.07 -6.96
N GLY A 142 5.54 10.74 -6.83
CA GLY A 142 6.16 10.98 -5.53
C GLY A 142 5.27 11.80 -4.58
N SER A 143 4.60 12.83 -5.10
CA SER A 143 3.65 13.64 -4.32
C SER A 143 2.43 12.82 -3.87
N ASN A 144 1.91 11.96 -4.73
CA ASN A 144 0.85 11.01 -4.39
C ASN A 144 1.28 10.06 -3.26
N LEU A 145 2.49 9.49 -3.35
CA LEU A 145 3.03 8.58 -2.35
C LEU A 145 3.15 9.28 -0.98
N ILE A 146 3.72 10.49 -0.94
CA ILE A 146 3.88 11.26 0.30
C ILE A 146 2.52 11.64 0.88
N ALA A 147 1.59 12.15 0.06
CA ALA A 147 0.26 12.53 0.51
C ALA A 147 -0.50 11.32 1.10
N GLY A 148 -0.46 10.18 0.40
CA GLY A 148 -1.08 8.94 0.87
C GLY A 148 -0.47 8.45 2.17
N LEU A 149 0.85 8.49 2.30
CA LEU A 149 1.57 8.12 3.52
C LEU A 149 1.18 9.02 4.70
N MET A 150 1.15 10.33 4.49
CA MET A 150 0.79 11.30 5.53
C MET A 150 -0.66 11.17 5.99
N ILE A 151 -1.61 11.04 5.05
CA ILE A 151 -3.03 10.84 5.37
C ILE A 151 -3.22 9.57 6.18
N ASN A 152 -2.63 8.45 5.72
CA ASN A 152 -2.77 7.20 6.45
C ASN A 152 -2.10 7.26 7.82
N TYR A 153 -0.91 7.87 7.95
CA TYR A 153 -0.25 8.03 9.25
C TYR A 153 -1.12 8.84 10.21
N ALA A 154 -1.61 10.01 9.80
CA ALA A 154 -2.42 10.87 10.64
C ALA A 154 -3.73 10.19 11.08
N MET A 155 -4.43 9.55 10.15
CA MET A 155 -5.68 8.84 10.46
C MET A 155 -5.45 7.64 11.38
N ARG A 156 -4.38 6.87 11.17
CA ARG A 156 -4.06 5.71 12.02
C ARG A 156 -3.68 6.12 13.43
N LYS A 157 -2.84 7.15 13.54
CA LYS A 157 -2.38 7.74 14.80
C LYS A 157 -3.52 8.35 15.62
N PHE A 158 -4.26 9.28 15.04
CA PHE A 158 -5.23 10.09 15.79
C PHE A 158 -6.63 9.47 15.85
N PHE A 159 -6.98 8.61 14.89
CA PHE A 159 -8.35 8.12 14.74
C PHE A 159 -8.50 6.63 15.01
N ILE A 160 -7.56 5.78 14.58
CA ILE A 160 -7.73 4.32 14.63
C ILE A 160 -7.09 3.70 15.88
N PHE A 161 -5.87 4.10 16.23
CA PHE A 161 -5.10 3.51 17.32
C PHE A 161 -4.88 4.50 18.48
N ASN A 162 -4.32 3.98 19.57
CA ASN A 162 -3.85 4.78 20.70
C ASN A 162 -2.37 5.09 20.48
N GLY A 163 -2.02 6.18 19.78
CA GLY A 163 -0.62 6.56 19.60
C GLY A 163 -0.33 7.46 18.42
#